data_AF-A0A962ZHG0-F1
#
_entry.id   AF-A0A962ZHG0-F1
#
_cell.length_a   1.000
_cell.length_b   1.000
_cell.length_c   1.000
_cell.angle_alpha   90.00
_cell.angle_beta   90.00
_cell.angle_gamma   90.00
#
_symmetry.space_group_name_H-M   'P 1'
#
loop_
_entity.id
_entity.type
_entity.pdbx_description
1 polymer ?
#
loop_
_entity_poly.entity_id
_entity_poly.type
_entity_poly.pdbx_seq_one_letter_code
_entity_poly.pdbx_strand_id
1 'polypeptide(L)'
;MLKRYLMTLCLLCAAALAQATDRDQVETEMESLSEFALQQALEAIAEQGGLYPFAMIRNSDGKNALIHYKGEPDKAPPAEEYVKTLYKVVATTVRQSASSQVAVIVRQISVPTESGEAIPGIWVLVDHRLAQAPKVIFQPLVPGEEKGQLVPGTPVVQSTTDNLFPRMALPSAKK
;
A
#
# COMPACT_ATOMS: atom_id res chain seq x y z
N MET A 1 -16.80 41.65 -23.03
CA MET A 1 -17.09 40.61 -22.01
C MET A 1 -16.71 39.19 -22.44
N LEU A 2 -16.76 38.84 -23.74
CA LEU A 2 -16.43 37.50 -24.25
C LEU A 2 -15.01 37.00 -23.95
N LYS A 3 -14.02 37.92 -23.91
CA LYS A 3 -12.60 37.60 -23.60
C LYS A 3 -12.37 37.10 -22.17
N ARG A 4 -13.22 37.48 -21.20
CA ARG A 4 -13.11 37.02 -19.81
C ARG A 4 -13.63 35.59 -19.65
N TYR A 5 -14.74 35.25 -20.29
CA TYR A 5 -15.29 33.88 -20.25
C TYR A 5 -14.39 32.85 -20.93
N LEU A 6 -13.74 33.22 -22.04
CA LEU A 6 -12.82 32.32 -22.74
C LEU A 6 -11.55 32.02 -21.90
N MET A 7 -11.01 33.02 -21.19
CA MET A 7 -9.88 32.80 -20.28
C MET A 7 -10.26 31.92 -19.08
N THR A 8 -11.42 32.14 -18.46
CA THR A 8 -11.87 31.32 -17.33
C THR A 8 -12.11 29.87 -17.75
N LEU A 9 -12.67 29.64 -18.94
CA LEU A 9 -12.89 28.28 -19.48
C LEU A 9 -11.57 27.56 -19.80
N CYS A 10 -10.57 28.26 -20.37
CA CYS A 10 -9.24 27.69 -20.60
C CYS A 10 -8.50 27.35 -19.28
N LEU A 11 -8.62 28.19 -18.25
CA LEU A 11 -8.04 27.94 -16.93
C LEU A 11 -8.67 26.72 -16.24
N LEU A 12 -9.99 26.55 -16.37
CA LEU A 12 -10.70 25.39 -15.82
C LEU A 12 -10.31 24.08 -16.53
N CYS A 13 -10.19 24.07 -17.85
CA CYS A 13 -9.73 22.89 -18.60
C CYS A 13 -8.29 22.50 -18.25
N ALA A 14 -7.37 23.48 -18.14
CA ALA A 14 -5.99 23.20 -17.79
C ALA A 14 -5.85 22.62 -16.37
N ALA A 15 -6.64 23.11 -15.41
CA ALA A 15 -6.65 22.57 -14.05
C ALA A 15 -7.21 21.14 -13.97
N ALA A 16 -8.29 20.85 -14.71
CA ALA A 16 -8.87 19.51 -14.77
C ALA A 16 -7.93 18.48 -15.41
N LEU A 17 -7.23 18.87 -16.49
CA LEU A 17 -6.21 18.03 -17.13
C LEU A 17 -5.03 17.75 -16.20
N ALA A 18 -4.49 18.80 -15.54
CA ALA A 18 -3.39 18.64 -14.59
C ALA A 18 -3.77 17.74 -13.40
N GLN A 19 -4.99 17.88 -12.87
CA GLN A 19 -5.49 17.06 -11.77
C GLN A 19 -5.73 15.60 -12.17
N ALA A 20 -6.15 15.34 -13.40
CA ALA A 20 -6.26 13.98 -13.94
C ALA A 20 -4.88 13.32 -14.08
N THR A 21 -3.89 14.04 -14.62
CA THR A 21 -2.51 13.53 -14.75
C THR A 21 -1.86 13.23 -13.39
N ASP A 22 -2.06 14.10 -12.40
CA ASP A 22 -1.54 13.90 -11.04
C ASP A 22 -2.19 12.67 -10.36
N ARG A 23 -3.50 12.50 -10.52
CA ARG A 23 -4.21 11.32 -10.01
C ARG A 23 -3.70 10.02 -10.65
N ASP A 24 -3.54 9.99 -11.97
CA ASP A 24 -3.06 8.80 -12.68
C ASP A 24 -1.63 8.44 -12.28
N GLN A 25 -0.78 9.44 -12.05
CA GLN A 25 0.57 9.21 -11.52
C GLN A 25 0.54 8.62 -10.11
N VAL A 26 -0.29 9.17 -9.20
CA VAL A 26 -0.44 8.66 -7.83
C VAL A 26 -0.86 7.19 -7.81
N GLU A 27 -1.84 6.83 -8.65
CA GLU A 27 -2.31 5.44 -8.76
C GLU A 27 -1.21 4.53 -9.30
N THR A 28 -0.48 4.97 -10.33
CA THR A 28 0.63 4.22 -10.92
C THR A 28 1.75 3.96 -9.90
N GLU A 29 2.08 4.95 -9.07
CA GLU A 29 3.13 4.80 -8.04
C GLU A 29 2.71 3.82 -6.94
N MET A 30 1.43 3.83 -6.54
CA MET A 30 0.88 2.86 -5.60
C MET A 30 0.89 1.44 -6.18
N GLU A 31 0.41 1.28 -7.41
CA GLU A 31 0.40 0.00 -8.12
C GLU A 31 1.82 -0.54 -8.24
N SER A 32 2.76 0.26 -8.77
CA SER A 32 4.16 -0.11 -8.94
C SER A 32 4.84 -0.57 -7.64
N LEU A 33 4.67 0.16 -6.54
CA LEU A 33 5.30 -0.26 -5.27
C LEU A 33 4.61 -1.49 -4.68
N SER A 34 3.28 -1.60 -4.82
CA SER A 34 2.53 -2.73 -4.30
C SER A 34 2.84 -4.04 -5.04
N GLU A 35 2.97 -4.00 -6.37
CA GLU A 35 3.36 -5.15 -7.19
C GLU A 35 4.79 -5.59 -6.86
N PHE A 36 5.72 -4.64 -6.76
CA PHE A 36 7.10 -4.94 -6.36
C PHE A 36 7.14 -5.62 -4.98
N ALA A 37 6.41 -5.08 -4.01
CA ALA A 37 6.39 -5.65 -2.66
C ALA A 37 5.68 -7.01 -2.61
N LEU A 38 4.64 -7.21 -3.43
CA LEU A 38 3.95 -8.49 -3.56
C LEU A 38 4.86 -9.56 -4.16
N GLN A 39 5.64 -9.22 -5.18
CA GLN A 39 6.62 -10.13 -5.77
C GLN A 39 7.66 -10.57 -4.73
N GLN A 40 8.21 -9.64 -3.96
CA GLN A 40 9.17 -9.95 -2.89
C GLN A 40 8.55 -10.87 -1.82
N ALA A 41 7.27 -10.67 -1.50
CA ALA A 41 6.55 -11.53 -0.56
C ALA A 41 6.33 -12.95 -1.12
N LEU A 42 5.99 -13.07 -2.40
CA LEU A 42 5.81 -14.36 -3.06
C LEU A 42 7.13 -15.14 -3.15
N GLU A 43 8.23 -14.46 -3.50
CA GLU A 43 9.58 -15.04 -3.50
C GLU A 43 9.96 -15.56 -2.11
N ALA A 44 9.73 -14.77 -1.06
CA ALA A 44 10.00 -15.19 0.32
C ALA A 44 9.19 -16.43 0.73
N ILE A 45 7.91 -16.51 0.35
CA ILE A 45 7.07 -17.68 0.64
C ILE A 45 7.57 -18.92 -0.11
N ALA A 46 7.96 -18.77 -1.38
CA ALA A 46 8.48 -19.89 -2.18
C ALA A 46 9.82 -20.42 -1.63
N GLU A 47 10.70 -19.55 -1.15
CA GLU A 47 12.03 -19.92 -0.65
C GLU A 47 12.04 -20.36 0.81
N GLN A 48 11.22 -19.74 1.66
CA GLN A 48 11.31 -19.87 3.12
C GLN A 48 10.06 -20.54 3.74
N GLY A 49 9.04 -20.82 2.93
CA GLY A 49 7.79 -21.44 3.38
C GLY A 49 6.87 -20.51 4.16
N GLY A 50 7.17 -19.21 4.22
CA GLY A 50 6.36 -18.23 4.92
C GLY A 50 6.89 -16.81 4.79
N LEU A 51 6.11 -15.85 5.29
CA LEU A 51 6.45 -14.44 5.25
C LEU A 51 6.34 -13.79 6.62
N TYR A 52 7.45 -13.23 7.09
CA TYR A 52 7.41 -12.31 8.22
C TYR A 52 7.10 -10.88 7.74
N PRO A 53 6.25 -10.10 8.44
CA PRO A 53 5.80 -8.81 7.97
C PRO A 53 6.95 -7.82 7.72
N PHE A 54 6.79 -6.99 6.69
CA PHE A 54 7.73 -5.93 6.35
C PHE A 54 7.00 -4.72 5.75
N ALA A 55 7.73 -3.62 5.57
CA ALA A 55 7.24 -2.43 4.91
C ALA A 55 8.30 -1.86 3.95
N MET A 56 7.85 -1.15 2.92
CA MET A 56 8.74 -0.39 2.04
C MET A 56 8.24 1.04 1.90
N ILE A 57 9.16 1.99 1.79
CA ILE A 57 8.86 3.40 1.53
C ILE A 57 9.66 3.84 0.31
N ARG A 58 9.00 4.40 -0.70
CA ARG A 58 9.65 5.02 -1.85
C ARG A 58 9.70 6.53 -1.65
N ASN A 59 10.89 7.09 -1.83
CA ASN A 59 11.10 8.53 -1.80
C ASN A 59 11.03 9.15 -3.20
N SER A 60 10.96 10.48 -3.26
CA SER A 60 10.93 11.28 -4.49
C SER A 60 12.17 11.13 -5.38
N ASP A 61 13.26 10.56 -4.88
CA ASP A 61 14.43 10.20 -5.67
C ASP A 61 14.34 8.79 -6.28
N GLY A 62 13.21 8.11 -6.10
CA GLY A 62 12.95 6.75 -6.58
C GLY A 62 13.54 5.65 -5.70
N LYS A 63 14.27 5.96 -4.62
CA LYS A 63 14.85 4.93 -3.75
C LYS A 63 13.83 4.32 -2.82
N ASN A 64 13.90 2.99 -2.70
CA ASN A 64 13.09 2.21 -1.76
C ASN A 64 13.89 2.00 -0.47
N ALA A 65 13.28 2.30 0.68
CA ALA A 65 13.76 1.94 2.00
C ALA A 65 12.95 0.74 2.52
N LEU A 66 13.65 -0.35 2.87
CA LEU A 66 13.04 -1.54 3.48
C LEU A 66 13.03 -1.42 5.00
N ILE A 67 11.87 -1.69 5.61
CA ILE A 67 11.67 -1.76 7.06
C ILE A 67 11.19 -3.17 7.38
N HIS A 68 12.04 -3.93 8.07
CA HIS A 68 11.77 -5.30 8.48
C HIS A 68 12.36 -5.53 9.87
N TYR A 69 12.03 -6.65 10.49
CA TYR A 69 12.59 -7.01 11.78
C TYR A 69 14.08 -7.31 11.63
N LYS A 70 14.91 -6.71 12.51
CA LYS A 70 16.38 -6.81 12.47
C LYS A 70 16.98 -7.53 13.68
N GLY A 71 16.14 -8.00 14.59
CA GLY A 71 16.60 -8.74 15.77
C GLY A 71 16.86 -10.21 15.47
N GLU A 72 17.18 -10.97 16.50
CA GLU A 72 17.37 -12.41 16.40
C GLU A 72 16.04 -13.09 16.02
N PRO A 73 16.02 -14.02 15.03
CA PRO A 73 14.79 -14.64 14.52
C PRO A 73 13.95 -15.36 15.57
N ASP A 74 14.58 -16.01 16.55
CA ASP A 74 13.93 -16.72 17.66
C ASP A 74 13.29 -15.77 18.69
N LYS A 75 13.69 -14.50 18.69
CA LYS A 75 13.13 -13.43 19.53
C LYS A 75 12.10 -12.59 18.77
N ALA A 76 11.80 -12.93 17.52
CA ALA A 76 10.82 -12.19 16.73
C ALA A 76 9.44 -12.27 17.42
N PRO A 77 8.77 -11.13 17.66
CA PRO A 77 7.41 -11.17 18.22
C PRO A 77 6.45 -11.86 17.23
N PRO A 78 5.26 -12.27 17.68
CA PRO A 78 4.23 -12.76 16.78
C PRO A 78 3.97 -11.77 15.62
N ALA A 79 3.77 -12.28 14.41
CA ALA A 79 3.63 -11.45 13.21
C ALA A 79 2.56 -10.35 13.36
N GLU A 80 1.43 -10.67 13.98
CA GLU A 80 0.34 -9.71 14.23
C GLU A 80 0.73 -8.57 15.18
N GLU A 81 1.59 -8.84 16.15
CA GLU A 81 2.13 -7.82 17.06
C GLU A 81 3.18 -6.97 16.35
N TYR A 82 4.01 -7.59 15.53
CA TYR A 82 5.03 -6.89 14.78
C TYR A 82 4.43 -5.92 13.75
N VAL A 83 3.34 -6.31 13.08
CA VAL A 83 2.61 -5.43 12.16
C VAL A 83 2.22 -4.12 12.85
N LYS A 84 1.71 -4.16 14.08
CA LYS A 84 1.37 -2.94 14.85
C LYS A 84 2.59 -2.06 15.07
N THR A 85 3.76 -2.65 15.24
CA THR A 85 5.04 -1.92 15.33
C THR A 85 5.44 -1.33 13.99
N LEU A 86 5.33 -2.08 12.89
CA LEU A 86 5.59 -1.59 11.53
C LEU A 86 4.74 -0.37 11.20
N TYR A 87 3.45 -0.38 11.51
CA TYR A 87 2.59 0.80 11.32
C TYR A 87 3.12 2.04 12.02
N LYS A 88 3.53 1.92 13.29
CA LYS A 88 4.08 3.05 14.06
C LYS A 88 5.39 3.55 13.46
N VAL A 89 6.27 2.64 13.05
CA VAL A 89 7.56 2.99 12.44
C VAL A 89 7.34 3.68 11.09
N VAL A 90 6.52 3.12 10.21
CA VAL A 90 6.19 3.73 8.90
C VAL A 90 5.56 5.11 9.10
N ALA A 91 4.54 5.22 9.95
CA ALA A 91 3.87 6.50 10.23
C ALA A 91 4.84 7.56 10.78
N THR A 92 5.79 7.16 11.63
CA THR A 92 6.81 8.07 12.16
C THR A 92 7.78 8.51 11.06
N THR A 93 8.28 7.56 10.27
CA THR A 93 9.23 7.81 9.17
C THR A 93 8.64 8.75 8.12
N VAL A 94 7.42 8.50 7.64
CA VAL A 94 6.80 9.33 6.60
C VAL A 94 6.38 10.72 7.10
N ARG A 95 6.17 10.89 8.41
CA ARG A 95 5.95 12.21 9.03
C ARG A 95 7.23 13.04 9.08
N GLN A 96 8.36 12.39 9.35
CA GLN A 96 9.66 13.05 9.46
C GLN A 96 10.32 13.31 8.10
N SER A 97 9.94 12.54 7.08
CA SER A 97 10.48 12.63 5.73
C SER A 97 9.48 13.27 4.77
N ALA A 98 9.70 14.55 4.42
CA ALA A 98 8.91 15.22 3.39
C ALA A 98 9.08 14.58 2.00
N SER A 99 10.20 13.88 1.76
CA SER A 99 10.51 13.23 0.48
C SER A 99 9.82 11.88 0.30
N SER A 100 9.24 11.27 1.35
CA SER A 100 8.54 9.99 1.20
C SER A 100 7.23 10.18 0.46
N GLN A 101 7.02 9.44 -0.63
CA GLN A 101 5.87 9.59 -1.53
C GLN A 101 4.83 8.49 -1.34
N VAL A 102 5.28 7.23 -1.37
CA VAL A 102 4.43 6.05 -1.26
C VAL A 102 5.03 5.06 -0.27
N ALA A 103 4.17 4.40 0.50
CA ALA A 103 4.55 3.40 1.47
C ALA A 103 3.66 2.18 1.36
N VAL A 104 4.22 1.01 1.67
CA VAL A 104 3.51 -0.25 1.74
C VAL A 104 3.81 -0.98 3.04
N ILE A 105 2.82 -1.68 3.58
CA ILE A 105 2.97 -2.70 4.62
C ILE A 105 2.49 -4.02 4.06
N VAL A 106 3.30 -5.06 4.18
CA VAL A 106 3.02 -6.40 3.67
C VAL A 106 3.04 -7.40 4.82
N ARG A 107 2.05 -8.29 4.83
CA ARG A 107 1.97 -9.41 5.78
C ARG A 107 1.23 -10.59 5.15
N GLN A 108 1.52 -11.79 5.64
CA GLN A 108 0.69 -12.95 5.36
C GLN A 108 -0.47 -13.00 6.36
N ILE A 109 -1.67 -13.30 5.87
CA ILE A 109 -2.88 -13.50 6.69
C ILE A 109 -3.67 -14.69 6.17
N SER A 110 -4.60 -15.19 6.98
CA SER A 110 -5.63 -16.12 6.53
C SER A 110 -7.00 -15.47 6.72
N VAL A 111 -7.74 -15.32 5.61
CA VAL A 111 -9.06 -14.68 5.62
C VAL A 111 -10.13 -15.78 5.72
N PRO A 112 -11.02 -15.75 6.74
CA PRO A 112 -12.10 -16.71 6.84
C PRO A 112 -13.12 -16.53 5.71
N THR A 113 -13.63 -17.64 5.18
CA THR A 113 -14.73 -17.65 4.20
C THR A 113 -16.05 -17.99 4.87
N GLU A 114 -17.16 -17.77 4.15
CA GLU A 114 -18.49 -18.21 4.57
C GLU A 114 -18.60 -19.72 4.75
N SER A 115 -17.75 -20.51 4.08
CA SER A 115 -17.70 -21.97 4.23
C SER A 115 -16.99 -22.43 5.50
N GLY A 116 -16.37 -21.50 6.25
CA GLY A 116 -15.60 -21.80 7.46
C GLY A 116 -14.14 -22.20 7.20
N GLU A 117 -13.72 -22.29 5.93
CA GLU A 117 -12.32 -22.49 5.56
C GLU A 117 -11.59 -21.12 5.52
N ALA A 118 -10.32 -21.08 5.89
CA ALA A 118 -9.54 -19.84 5.80
C ALA A 118 -8.64 -19.87 4.56
N ILE A 119 -8.73 -18.83 3.73
CA ILE A 119 -7.87 -18.68 2.55
C ILE A 119 -6.59 -17.97 2.99
N PRO A 120 -5.42 -18.63 2.94
CA PRO A 120 -4.15 -17.94 3.16
C PRO A 120 -3.88 -16.97 2.01
N GLY A 121 -3.21 -15.86 2.31
CA GLY A 121 -2.87 -14.87 1.30
C GLY A 121 -1.92 -13.81 1.80
N ILE A 122 -1.45 -13.00 0.87
CA ILE A 122 -0.63 -11.83 1.15
C ILE A 122 -1.54 -10.61 1.18
N TRP A 123 -1.43 -9.83 2.24
CA TRP A 123 -2.14 -8.59 2.43
C TRP A 123 -1.15 -7.43 2.31
N VAL A 124 -1.42 -6.54 1.37
CA VAL A 124 -0.61 -5.34 1.07
C VAL A 124 -1.47 -4.12 1.32
N LEU A 125 -1.13 -3.31 2.31
CA LEU A 125 -1.63 -1.94 2.42
C LEU A 125 -0.68 -1.02 1.71
N VAL A 126 -1.18 -0.25 0.74
CA VAL A 126 -0.45 0.80 0.05
C VAL A 126 -1.11 2.13 0.29
N ASP A 127 -0.29 3.15 0.51
CA ASP A 127 -0.75 4.52 0.64
C ASP A 127 0.23 5.46 -0.03
N HIS A 128 -0.28 6.52 -0.66
CA HIS A 128 0.50 7.59 -1.24
C HIS A 128 0.16 8.91 -0.55
N ARG A 129 1.16 9.77 -0.35
CA ARG A 129 1.04 11.06 0.33
C ARG A 129 -0.07 11.94 -0.25
N LEU A 130 -0.23 11.90 -1.56
CA LEU A 130 -1.23 12.66 -2.34
C LEU A 130 -2.49 11.86 -2.66
N ALA A 131 -2.57 10.57 -2.29
CA ALA A 131 -3.78 9.78 -2.53
C ALA A 131 -4.96 10.30 -1.70
N GLN A 132 -6.17 10.16 -2.25
CA GLN A 132 -7.40 10.44 -1.51
C GLN A 132 -7.70 9.35 -0.48
N ALA A 133 -7.40 8.10 -0.84
CA ALA A 133 -7.58 6.94 0.01
C ALA A 133 -6.43 5.94 -0.20
N PRO A 134 -5.98 5.27 0.88
CA PRO A 134 -5.13 4.09 0.78
C PRO A 134 -5.90 2.92 0.15
N LYS A 135 -5.14 1.93 -0.33
CA LYS A 135 -5.66 0.68 -0.89
C LYS A 135 -5.12 -0.53 -0.14
N VAL A 136 -5.95 -1.54 -0.03
CA VAL A 136 -5.57 -2.89 0.38
C VAL A 136 -5.65 -3.79 -0.85
N ILE A 137 -4.61 -4.59 -1.04
CA ILE A 137 -4.57 -5.67 -2.01
C ILE A 137 -4.45 -6.97 -1.22
N PHE A 138 -5.41 -7.87 -1.42
CA PHE A 138 -5.32 -9.24 -0.93
C PHE A 138 -5.03 -10.17 -2.11
N GLN A 139 -3.85 -10.76 -2.09
CA GLN A 139 -3.43 -11.79 -3.04
C GLN A 139 -3.68 -13.16 -2.40
N PRO A 140 -4.77 -13.87 -2.75
CA PRO A 140 -5.00 -15.21 -2.23
C PRO A 140 -3.92 -16.16 -2.75
N LEU A 141 -3.58 -17.13 -1.90
CA LEU A 141 -2.75 -18.29 -2.25
C LEU A 141 -3.68 -19.50 -2.35
N VAL A 142 -3.86 -20.00 -3.56
CA VAL A 142 -4.80 -21.08 -3.88
C VAL A 142 -4.05 -22.38 -4.19
N PRO A 143 -4.66 -23.56 -4.02
CA PRO A 143 -4.04 -24.81 -4.42
C PRO A 143 -3.61 -24.80 -5.89
N GLY A 144 -2.36 -25.20 -6.14
CA GLY A 144 -1.81 -25.41 -7.48
C GLY A 144 -2.12 -26.81 -8.05
N GLU A 145 -1.52 -27.13 -9.19
CA GLU A 145 -1.65 -28.46 -9.82
C GLU A 145 -0.93 -29.55 -9.01
N GLU A 146 0.17 -29.19 -8.35
CA GLU A 146 0.92 -30.11 -7.49
C GLU A 146 0.35 -30.16 -6.06
N LYS A 147 0.31 -31.36 -5.49
CA LYS A 147 -0.26 -31.58 -4.15
C LYS A 147 0.51 -30.79 -3.09
N GLY A 148 -0.19 -29.88 -2.41
CA GLY A 148 0.38 -29.05 -1.35
C GLY A 148 1.10 -27.78 -1.86
N GLN A 149 1.16 -27.58 -3.17
CA GLN A 149 1.63 -26.33 -3.75
C GLN A 149 0.56 -25.25 -3.60
N LEU A 150 0.99 -24.05 -3.25
CA LEU A 150 0.16 -22.85 -3.30
C LEU A 150 0.66 -21.92 -4.40
N VAL A 151 -0.27 -21.38 -5.18
CA VAL A 151 0.01 -20.43 -6.27
C VAL A 151 -0.81 -19.15 -6.09
N PRO A 152 -0.37 -18.00 -6.61
CA PRO A 152 -1.16 -16.77 -6.58
C PRO A 152 -2.48 -16.93 -7.34
N GLY A 153 -3.61 -16.66 -6.67
CA GLY A 153 -4.93 -16.54 -7.30
C GLY A 153 -5.21 -15.13 -7.85
N THR A 154 -6.49 -14.78 -8.02
CA THR A 154 -6.87 -13.42 -8.46
C THR A 154 -6.81 -12.42 -7.30
N PRO A 155 -6.06 -11.31 -7.41
CA PRO A 155 -6.00 -10.31 -6.35
C PRO A 155 -7.32 -9.56 -6.19
N VAL A 156 -7.66 -9.22 -4.95
CA VAL A 156 -8.79 -8.36 -4.59
C VAL A 156 -8.26 -7.02 -4.12
N VAL A 157 -8.71 -5.93 -4.74
CA VAL A 157 -8.27 -4.56 -4.41
C VAL A 157 -9.43 -3.76 -3.85
N GLN A 158 -9.23 -3.10 -2.72
CA GLN A 158 -10.25 -2.29 -2.05
C GLN A 158 -9.63 -1.02 -1.46
N SER A 159 -10.36 0.10 -1.51
CA SER A 159 -9.99 1.29 -0.75
C SER A 159 -10.23 1.05 0.74
N THR A 160 -9.36 1.60 1.60
CA THR A 160 -9.50 1.55 3.06
C THR A 160 -9.41 2.95 3.68
N THR A 161 -9.59 3.06 4.98
CA THR A 161 -9.32 4.29 5.76
C THR A 161 -8.03 4.19 6.60
N ASP A 162 -7.34 3.05 6.53
CA ASP A 162 -6.08 2.80 7.23
C ASP A 162 -4.92 3.57 6.58
N ASN A 163 -4.73 4.82 6.98
CA ASN A 163 -3.70 5.67 6.40
C ASN A 163 -2.31 5.37 6.96
N LEU A 164 -1.30 5.31 6.07
CA LEU A 164 0.11 5.33 6.44
C LEU A 164 0.61 6.78 6.50
N PHE A 165 0.07 7.64 5.64
CA PHE A 165 0.38 9.07 5.63
C PHE A 165 -0.65 9.86 6.46
N PRO A 166 -0.21 10.91 7.19
CA PRO A 166 -1.15 11.79 7.86
C PRO A 166 -2.02 12.51 6.82
N ARG A 167 -3.34 12.33 6.89
CA ARG A 167 -4.28 13.16 6.13
C ARG A 167 -4.36 14.53 6.80
N MET A 168 -4.21 15.60 6.03
CA MET A 168 -4.56 16.92 6.53
C MET A 168 -6.06 16.94 6.81
N ALA A 169 -6.44 17.19 8.06
CA ALA A 169 -7.83 17.50 8.37
C ALA A 169 -8.21 18.74 7.54
N LEU A 170 -9.27 18.65 6.74
CA LEU A 170 -9.86 19.83 6.13
C LEU A 170 -10.16 20.83 7.25
N PRO A 171 -9.80 22.13 7.12
CA PRO A 171 -10.14 23.10 8.12
C PRO A 171 -11.65 23.05 8.35
N SER A 172 -12.05 22.79 9.60
CA SER A 172 -13.44 22.81 10.00
C SER A 172 -14.03 24.15 9.57
N ALA A 173 -14.95 24.13 8.61
CA ALA A 173 -15.76 25.28 8.29
C ALA A 173 -16.52 25.62 9.56
N LYS A 174 -16.01 26.62 10.30
CA LYS A 174 -16.74 27.19 11.44
C LYS A 174 -18.12 27.60 10.91
N LYS A 175 -19.15 26.96 11.45
CA LYS A 175 -20.54 27.38 11.28
C LYS A 175 -20.76 28.75 11.92
#